data_AF-A0A5Q4GEF4-F1
#
_entry.id   AF-A0A5Q4GEF4-F1
#
_cell.length_a   1.000
_cell.length_b   1.000
_cell.length_c   1.000
_cell.angle_alpha   90.00
_cell.angle_beta   90.00
_cell.angle_gamma   90.00
#
_symmetry.space_group_name_H-M   'P 1'
#
loop_
_entity.id
_entity.type
_entity.pdbx_description
1 polymer ?
#
loop_
_entity_poly.entity_id
_entity_poly.type
_entity_poly.pdbx_seq_one_letter_code
_entity_poly.pdbx_strand_id
1 'polypeptide(L)'
;MLRPAALLATLALAACATVPEQTPPALIDHGPTLSQIDRVLPGTYLSSRDRGQRERGESPLTLIIERLPSQQPGQSGFVLRQRRADEPPRHFLLAMEGSATADQLAGAFAPLDGSGAVRSRCEMRFSLRVDGFSGETDPRDCRFGPDQSVGLIKEVAFDGNQLVIADRLLNLNTGEPHGEDQIHRFVRVQSYSGWAGRREPGGWRLARDFSLQAGNAITLEDIAGMALGVDLEMELISLRDSDQIILRLSAMDTETGQLLAQSWADPGAEAIGLALPDLQIGLKLLRN
;
A
#
# COMPACT_ATOMS: atom_id res chain seq x y z
N MET A 1 70.50 8.42 62.12
CA MET A 1 70.99 7.20 61.45
C MET A 1 69.80 6.42 60.94
N LEU A 2 69.55 6.39 59.62
CA LEU A 2 69.00 5.28 58.83
C LEU A 2 68.69 5.78 57.40
N ARG A 3 68.97 4.90 56.44
CA ARG A 3 69.30 5.13 55.02
C ARG A 3 68.06 5.33 54.12
N PRO A 4 68.23 5.94 52.92
CA PRO A 4 67.20 5.93 51.88
C PRO A 4 67.22 4.61 51.10
N ALA A 5 66.06 4.04 50.80
CA ALA A 5 65.90 2.92 49.89
C ALA A 5 65.28 3.42 48.58
N ALA A 6 66.07 3.36 47.50
CA ALA A 6 65.62 3.64 46.15
C ALA A 6 64.88 2.41 45.59
N LEU A 7 63.62 2.58 45.22
CA LEU A 7 62.84 1.59 44.47
C LEU A 7 62.95 1.93 42.97
N LEU A 8 63.64 1.09 42.20
CA LEU A 8 63.57 1.10 40.74
C LEU A 8 62.23 0.48 40.32
N ALA A 9 61.38 1.27 39.66
CA ALA A 9 60.17 0.80 39.01
C ALA A 9 60.47 0.51 37.53
N THR A 10 60.46 -0.77 37.17
CA THR A 10 60.62 -1.25 35.80
C THR A 10 59.25 -1.17 35.08
N LEU A 11 59.07 -0.20 34.19
CA LEU A 11 57.89 -0.10 33.32
C LEU A 11 57.98 -1.16 32.20
N ALA A 12 57.16 -2.20 32.31
CA ALA A 12 56.92 -3.14 31.22
C ALA A 12 55.89 -2.53 30.24
N LEU A 13 56.35 -2.12 29.06
CA LEU A 13 55.50 -1.71 27.94
C LEU A 13 54.81 -2.95 27.34
N ALA A 14 53.57 -3.21 27.76
CA ALA A 14 52.70 -4.17 27.10
C ALA A 14 52.11 -3.51 25.83
N ALA A 15 52.61 -3.91 24.66
CA ALA A 15 52.03 -3.54 23.38
C ALA A 15 50.71 -4.31 23.19
N CYS A 16 49.58 -3.64 23.31
CA CYS A 16 48.28 -4.17 22.89
C CYS A 16 48.25 -4.24 21.36
N ALA A 17 48.50 -5.41 20.79
CA ALA A 17 48.20 -5.69 19.39
C ALA A 17 46.67 -5.80 19.25
N THR A 18 46.02 -4.73 18.80
CA THR A 18 44.63 -4.75 18.38
C THR A 18 44.50 -5.58 17.11
N VAL A 19 43.84 -6.74 17.22
CA VAL A 19 43.44 -7.53 16.05
C VAL A 19 42.47 -6.68 15.23
N PRO A 20 42.72 -6.46 13.93
CA PRO A 20 41.78 -5.72 13.09
C PRO A 20 40.46 -6.48 13.07
N GLU A 21 39.40 -5.80 13.53
CA GLU A 21 38.03 -6.29 13.51
C GLU A 21 37.67 -6.59 12.05
N GLN A 22 37.53 -7.88 11.71
CA GLN A 22 37.05 -8.28 10.40
C GLN A 22 35.64 -7.73 10.23
N THR A 23 35.50 -6.68 9.42
CA THR A 23 34.20 -6.17 8.99
C THR A 23 33.42 -7.36 8.42
N PRO A 24 32.29 -7.75 9.02
CA PRO A 24 31.44 -8.79 8.46
C PRO A 24 31.17 -8.43 7.00
N PRO A 25 31.29 -9.37 6.05
CA PRO A 25 30.91 -9.09 4.67
C PRO A 25 29.50 -8.50 4.71
N ALA A 26 29.31 -7.32 4.10
CA ALA A 26 28.02 -6.69 4.01
C ALA A 26 27.03 -7.75 3.50
N LEU A 27 26.02 -8.08 4.32
CA LEU A 27 24.92 -8.92 3.90
C LEU A 27 24.38 -8.30 2.62
N ILE A 28 24.56 -9.01 1.50
CA ILE A 28 23.93 -8.61 0.24
C ILE A 28 22.45 -8.79 0.50
N ASP A 29 21.77 -7.67 0.75
CA ASP A 29 20.33 -7.63 0.91
C ASP A 29 19.74 -7.92 -0.47
N HIS A 30 19.49 -9.20 -0.72
CA HIS A 30 18.78 -9.63 -1.91
C HIS A 30 17.38 -9.05 -1.80
N GLY A 31 17.03 -8.16 -2.73
CA GLY A 31 15.69 -7.57 -2.81
C GLY A 31 14.59 -8.65 -2.76
N PRO A 32 13.32 -8.22 -2.68
CA PRO A 32 12.21 -9.08 -2.37
C PRO A 32 12.11 -10.19 -3.40
N THR A 33 12.07 -11.43 -2.89
CA THR A 33 11.90 -12.59 -3.74
C THR A 33 10.49 -12.62 -4.29
N LEU A 34 10.26 -13.33 -5.40
CA LEU A 34 8.93 -13.54 -5.96
C LEU A 34 7.94 -14.12 -4.90
N SER A 35 8.44 -14.96 -3.99
CA SER A 35 7.67 -15.49 -2.86
C SER A 35 7.29 -14.45 -1.79
N GLN A 36 8.05 -13.36 -1.66
CA GLN A 36 7.65 -12.23 -0.83
C GLN A 36 6.54 -11.44 -1.52
N ILE A 37 6.69 -11.13 -2.82
CA ILE A 37 5.64 -10.46 -3.63
C ILE A 37 4.31 -11.21 -3.54
N ASP A 38 4.34 -12.54 -3.71
CA ASP A 38 3.18 -13.44 -3.56
C ASP A 38 2.43 -13.29 -2.24
N ARG A 39 3.14 -12.92 -1.17
CA ARG A 39 2.59 -12.76 0.17
C ARG A 39 2.03 -11.37 0.39
N VAL A 40 2.69 -10.34 -0.14
CA VAL A 40 2.40 -8.94 0.20
C VAL A 40 1.55 -8.20 -0.83
N LEU A 41 1.49 -8.67 -2.07
CA LEU A 41 0.71 -8.01 -3.13
C LEU A 41 -0.80 -8.31 -3.09
N PRO A 42 -1.28 -9.52 -2.74
CA PRO A 42 -2.72 -9.81 -2.73
C PRO A 42 -3.48 -9.05 -1.65
N GLY A 43 -4.56 -8.36 -2.01
CA GLY A 43 -5.35 -7.57 -1.08
C GLY A 43 -6.31 -6.60 -1.77
N THR A 44 -7.01 -5.80 -0.96
CA THR A 44 -7.86 -4.73 -1.44
C THR A 44 -7.12 -3.40 -1.33
N TYR A 45 -7.23 -2.57 -2.36
CA TYR A 45 -6.62 -1.26 -2.45
C TYR A 45 -7.64 -0.23 -2.88
N LEU A 46 -7.46 1.01 -2.43
CA LEU A 46 -8.26 2.16 -2.85
C LEU A 46 -7.37 3.23 -3.47
N SER A 47 -7.85 3.84 -4.55
CA SER A 47 -7.14 4.97 -5.14
C SER A 47 -7.28 6.22 -4.28
N SER A 48 -6.21 7.00 -4.15
CA SER A 48 -6.33 8.37 -3.62
C SER A 48 -7.13 9.22 -4.59
N ARG A 49 -8.17 9.91 -4.10
CA ARG A 49 -8.87 10.94 -4.87
C ARG A 49 -8.06 12.22 -4.82
N ASP A 50 -7.75 12.79 -5.98
CA ASP A 50 -7.30 14.16 -6.04
C ASP A 50 -8.48 15.12 -5.75
N ARG A 51 -8.18 16.40 -5.53
CA ARG A 51 -9.18 17.42 -5.24
C ARG A 51 -10.19 17.59 -6.38
N GLY A 52 -9.74 17.57 -7.62
CA GLY A 52 -10.59 17.73 -8.79
C GLY A 52 -11.59 16.57 -8.92
N GLN A 53 -11.15 15.33 -8.68
CA GLN A 53 -11.99 14.15 -8.63
C GLN A 53 -13.06 14.26 -7.54
N ARG A 54 -12.70 14.74 -6.35
CA ARG A 54 -13.68 14.98 -5.27
C ARG A 54 -14.71 16.05 -5.62
N GLU A 55 -14.26 17.16 -6.17
CA GLU A 55 -15.14 18.26 -6.59
C GLU A 55 -16.10 17.82 -7.71
N ARG A 56 -15.67 16.87 -8.55
CA ARG A 56 -16.52 16.21 -9.56
C ARG A 56 -17.38 15.08 -9.00
N GLY A 57 -17.28 14.75 -7.71
CA GLY A 57 -18.02 13.65 -7.10
C GLY A 57 -17.59 12.26 -7.59
N GLU A 58 -16.37 12.12 -8.13
CA GLU A 58 -15.88 10.83 -8.60
C GLU A 58 -15.62 9.88 -7.42
N SER A 59 -16.17 8.68 -7.52
CA SER A 59 -15.90 7.60 -6.58
C SER A 59 -14.45 7.11 -6.72
N PRO A 60 -13.76 6.76 -5.60
CA PRO A 60 -12.44 6.17 -5.67
C PRO A 60 -12.48 4.84 -6.44
N LEU A 61 -11.38 4.52 -7.12
CA LEU A 61 -11.19 3.22 -7.74
C LEU A 61 -10.84 2.20 -6.65
N THR A 62 -11.58 1.11 -6.61
CA THR A 62 -11.19 -0.09 -5.86
C THR A 62 -10.37 -0.99 -6.77
N LEU A 63 -9.27 -1.50 -6.25
CA LEU A 63 -8.47 -2.54 -6.89
C LEU A 63 -8.36 -3.74 -5.93
N ILE A 64 -8.82 -4.90 -6.38
CA ILE A 64 -8.67 -6.16 -5.64
C ILE A 64 -7.64 -7.00 -6.38
N ILE A 65 -6.63 -7.49 -5.67
CA ILE A 65 -5.57 -8.32 -6.22
C ILE A 65 -5.66 -9.69 -5.59
N GLU A 66 -5.91 -10.71 -6.41
CA GLU A 66 -6.03 -12.10 -5.99
C GLU A 66 -4.88 -12.91 -6.61
N ARG A 67 -4.22 -13.74 -5.80
CA ARG A 67 -3.17 -14.64 -6.30
C ARG A 67 -3.82 -15.82 -7.02
N LEU A 68 -3.33 -16.13 -8.21
CA LEU A 68 -3.67 -17.35 -8.92
C LEU A 68 -2.85 -18.53 -8.38
N PRO A 69 -3.41 -19.74 -8.34
CA PRO A 69 -2.64 -20.95 -8.07
C PRO A 69 -1.47 -21.03 -9.05
N SER A 70 -0.25 -21.10 -8.52
CA SER A 70 0.95 -21.23 -9.35
C SER A 70 0.92 -22.57 -10.08
N GLN A 71 1.12 -22.55 -11.40
CA GLN A 71 1.18 -23.76 -12.21
C GLN A 71 2.59 -24.33 -12.31
N GLN A 72 3.63 -23.50 -12.09
CA GLN A 72 5.03 -23.89 -12.21
C GLN A 72 5.89 -23.23 -11.12
N PRO A 73 6.89 -23.93 -10.56
CA PRO A 73 7.83 -23.32 -9.63
C PRO A 73 8.51 -22.08 -10.22
N GLY A 74 8.62 -21.00 -9.44
CA GLY A 74 9.24 -19.76 -9.89
C GLY A 74 8.34 -18.84 -10.71
N GLN A 75 7.04 -19.14 -10.81
CA GLN A 75 6.04 -18.28 -11.44
C GLN A 75 4.96 -17.84 -10.43
N SER A 76 4.53 -16.60 -10.59
CA SER A 76 3.41 -15.99 -9.87
C SER A 76 2.43 -15.36 -10.84
N GLY A 77 1.15 -15.54 -10.59
CA GLY A 77 0.08 -14.90 -11.33
C GLY A 77 -0.87 -14.18 -10.38
N PHE A 78 -1.35 -13.01 -10.79
CA PHE A 78 -2.31 -12.22 -10.04
C PHE A 78 -3.44 -11.77 -10.95
N VAL A 79 -4.67 -11.88 -10.48
CA VAL A 79 -5.83 -11.23 -11.10
C VAL A 79 -6.06 -9.90 -10.40
N LEU A 80 -6.02 -8.82 -11.19
CA LEU A 80 -6.29 -7.46 -10.76
C LEU A 80 -7.71 -7.12 -11.19
N ARG A 81 -8.60 -6.87 -10.24
CA ARG A 81 -9.99 -6.47 -10.47
C ARG A 81 -10.17 -5.01 -10.08
N GLN A 82 -10.29 -4.16 -11.08
CA GLN A 82 -10.44 -2.72 -10.90
C GLN A 82 -11.92 -2.32 -11.10
N ARG A 83 -12.48 -1.54 -10.19
CA ARG A 83 -13.88 -1.10 -10.26
C ARG A 83 -14.03 0.33 -9.74
N ARG A 84 -14.83 1.13 -10.45
CA ARG A 84 -15.45 2.36 -9.93
C ARG A 84 -16.92 2.06 -9.64
N ALA A 85 -17.54 2.76 -8.70
CA ALA A 85 -18.92 2.50 -8.28
C ALA A 85 -19.92 2.43 -9.46
N ASP A 86 -19.74 3.31 -10.44
CA ASP A 86 -20.65 3.48 -11.57
C ASP A 86 -20.16 2.85 -12.88
N GLU A 87 -19.14 1.99 -12.83
CA GLU A 87 -18.53 1.38 -14.02
C GLU A 87 -18.47 -0.15 -13.94
N PRO A 88 -18.58 -0.84 -15.08
CA PRO A 88 -18.29 -2.27 -15.14
C PRO A 88 -16.87 -2.57 -14.64
N PRO A 89 -16.68 -3.66 -13.88
CA PRO A 89 -15.35 -4.05 -13.42
C PRO A 89 -14.45 -4.41 -14.60
N ARG A 90 -13.19 -3.97 -14.53
CA ARG A 90 -12.11 -4.33 -15.45
C ARG A 90 -11.22 -5.37 -14.79
N HIS A 91 -10.82 -6.37 -15.55
CA HIS A 91 -10.00 -7.47 -15.06
C HIS A 91 -8.69 -7.52 -15.84
N PHE A 92 -7.59 -7.75 -15.14
CA PHE A 92 -6.26 -7.90 -15.73
C PHE A 92 -5.53 -9.07 -15.09
N LEU A 93 -4.65 -9.69 -15.85
CA LEU A 93 -3.66 -10.64 -15.37
C LEU A 93 -2.31 -9.93 -15.28
N LEU A 94 -1.65 -10.07 -14.15
CA LEU A 94 -0.24 -9.73 -13.94
C LEU A 94 0.52 -11.02 -13.67
N ALA A 95 1.40 -11.43 -14.57
CA ALA A 95 2.24 -12.60 -14.43
C ALA A 95 3.69 -12.18 -14.20
N MET A 96 4.39 -12.91 -13.35
CA MET A 96 5.81 -12.71 -13.03
C MET A 96 6.53 -14.05 -12.98
N GLU A 97 7.76 -14.08 -13.47
CA GLU A 97 8.62 -15.25 -13.54
C GLU A 97 10.06 -14.87 -13.17
N GLY A 98 10.73 -15.75 -12.42
CA GLY A 98 12.15 -15.59 -12.11
C GLY A 98 13.01 -15.41 -13.36
N SER A 99 13.93 -14.45 -13.34
CA SER A 99 14.94 -14.26 -14.40
C SER A 99 16.26 -14.95 -14.05
N ALA A 100 17.15 -15.04 -15.03
CA ALA A 100 18.56 -15.40 -14.80
C ALA A 100 19.31 -14.33 -13.98
N THR A 101 18.82 -13.10 -13.97
CA THR A 101 19.33 -11.96 -13.19
C THR A 101 18.57 -11.85 -11.87
N ALA A 102 19.29 -11.80 -10.75
CA ALA A 102 18.69 -11.88 -9.41
C ALA A 102 17.77 -10.69 -9.06
N ASP A 103 17.96 -9.55 -9.72
CA ASP A 103 17.25 -8.28 -9.48
C ASP A 103 16.19 -7.99 -10.55
N GLN A 104 15.94 -8.91 -11.47
CA GLN A 104 14.92 -8.74 -12.50
C GLN A 104 13.96 -9.93 -12.54
N LEU A 105 12.74 -9.67 -13.00
CA LEU A 105 11.78 -10.69 -13.33
C LEU A 105 11.28 -10.45 -14.76
N ALA A 106 11.05 -11.55 -15.48
CA ALA A 106 10.22 -11.51 -16.67
C ALA A 106 8.74 -11.55 -16.26
N GLY A 107 7.84 -11.16 -17.14
CA GLY A 107 6.42 -11.32 -16.87
C GLY A 107 5.56 -10.70 -17.94
N ALA A 108 4.27 -10.54 -17.64
CA ALA A 108 3.32 -9.99 -18.60
C ALA A 108 2.14 -9.31 -17.92
N PHE A 109 1.55 -8.36 -18.64
CA PHE A 109 0.26 -7.75 -18.34
C PHE A 109 -0.73 -8.07 -19.44
N ALA A 110 -1.95 -8.47 -19.07
CA ALA A 110 -2.95 -8.88 -20.02
C ALA A 110 -4.37 -8.46 -19.57
N PRO A 111 -5.12 -7.67 -20.35
CA PRO A 111 -6.54 -7.49 -20.08
C PRO A 111 -7.32 -8.80 -20.26
N LEU A 112 -8.25 -9.05 -19.34
CA LEU A 112 -9.13 -10.20 -19.35
C LEU A 112 -10.53 -9.79 -19.82
N ASP A 113 -11.23 -10.66 -20.52
CA ASP A 113 -12.64 -10.48 -20.86
C ASP A 113 -13.58 -10.94 -19.72
N GLY A 114 -14.90 -10.87 -19.97
CA GLY A 114 -15.92 -11.28 -18.99
C GLY A 114 -15.89 -12.77 -18.63
N SER A 115 -15.24 -13.61 -19.44
CA SER A 115 -15.04 -15.04 -19.16
C SER A 115 -13.73 -15.31 -18.41
N GLY A 116 -12.88 -14.29 -18.23
CA GLY A 116 -11.54 -14.42 -17.66
C GLY A 116 -10.48 -14.83 -18.68
N ALA A 117 -10.81 -14.88 -19.97
CA ALA A 117 -9.84 -15.19 -21.02
C ALA A 117 -8.97 -13.97 -21.34
N VAL A 118 -7.69 -14.23 -21.63
CA VAL A 118 -6.72 -13.21 -22.05
C VAL A 118 -7.10 -12.67 -23.43
N ARG A 119 -7.36 -11.36 -23.53
CA ARG A 119 -7.66 -10.70 -24.81
C ARG A 119 -6.41 -10.37 -25.62
N SER A 120 -5.39 -9.88 -24.92
CA SER A 120 -4.08 -9.56 -25.46
C SER A 120 -3.05 -9.70 -24.34
N ARG A 121 -1.78 -9.87 -24.70
CA ARG A 121 -0.69 -10.04 -23.75
C ARG A 121 0.44 -9.09 -24.12
N CYS A 122 0.92 -8.35 -23.14
CA CYS A 122 2.07 -7.49 -23.26
C CYS A 122 3.16 -7.97 -22.31
N GLU A 123 4.32 -8.29 -22.87
CA GLU A 123 5.47 -8.67 -22.05
C GLU A 123 5.94 -7.48 -21.21
N MET A 124 6.32 -7.77 -19.97
CA MET A 124 6.78 -6.81 -18.98
C MET A 124 8.14 -7.22 -18.45
N ARG A 125 8.97 -6.22 -18.19
CA ARG A 125 10.23 -6.39 -17.46
C ARG A 125 10.08 -5.76 -16.10
N PHE A 126 10.35 -6.52 -15.05
CA PHE A 126 10.32 -6.03 -13.68
C PHE A 126 11.73 -5.90 -13.14
N SER A 127 11.96 -4.84 -12.37
CA SER A 127 13.14 -4.64 -11.53
C SER A 127 12.72 -4.73 -10.07
N LEU A 128 13.43 -5.55 -9.30
CA LEU A 128 13.23 -5.71 -7.87
C LEU A 128 14.00 -4.62 -7.10
N ARG A 129 13.39 -4.14 -6.02
CA ARG A 129 13.94 -3.12 -5.10
C ARG A 129 13.73 -3.59 -3.68
N VAL A 130 14.56 -3.19 -2.72
CA VAL A 130 14.51 -3.66 -1.31
C VAL A 130 13.09 -3.77 -0.72
N ASP A 131 12.20 -2.83 -1.06
CA ASP A 131 10.83 -2.70 -0.58
C ASP A 131 9.74 -3.16 -1.56
N GLY A 132 10.08 -3.52 -2.80
CA GLY A 132 9.10 -4.03 -3.75
C GLY A 132 9.62 -4.19 -5.18
N PHE A 133 8.85 -3.69 -6.15
CA PHE A 133 9.17 -3.88 -7.57
C PHE A 133 8.67 -2.73 -8.43
N SER A 134 9.25 -2.58 -9.62
CA SER A 134 8.72 -1.75 -10.70
C SER A 134 8.77 -2.51 -12.02
N GLY A 135 7.68 -2.58 -12.76
CA GLY A 135 7.61 -3.22 -14.07
C GLY A 135 7.10 -2.28 -15.15
N GLU A 136 7.60 -2.48 -16.37
CA GLU A 136 7.24 -1.68 -17.55
C GLU A 136 7.06 -2.57 -18.79
N THR A 137 6.10 -2.23 -19.67
CA THR A 137 5.98 -2.80 -21.02
C THR A 137 6.79 -2.00 -22.05
N ASP A 138 7.32 -2.66 -23.09
CA ASP A 138 7.86 -1.95 -24.26
C ASP A 138 6.71 -1.58 -25.21
N PRO A 139 6.51 -0.29 -25.56
CA PRO A 139 5.42 0.12 -26.45
C PRO A 139 5.58 -0.42 -27.88
N ARG A 140 6.78 -0.85 -28.26
CA ARG A 140 7.03 -1.52 -29.54
C ARG A 140 6.57 -2.96 -29.55
N ASP A 141 6.31 -3.58 -28.40
CA ASP A 141 5.81 -4.96 -28.32
C ASP A 141 4.35 -5.00 -27.83
N CYS A 142 3.94 -3.99 -27.04
CA CYS A 142 2.59 -3.85 -26.52
C CYS A 142 1.74 -2.92 -27.41
N ARG A 143 1.25 -3.44 -28.54
CA ARG A 143 0.54 -2.66 -29.57
C ARG A 143 -0.97 -2.93 -29.64
N PHE A 144 -1.72 -1.90 -30.02
CA PHE A 144 -3.17 -1.89 -30.13
C PHE A 144 -3.64 -1.09 -31.35
N GLY A 145 -4.92 -1.25 -31.70
CA GLY A 145 -5.56 -0.57 -32.83
C GLY A 145 -5.59 -1.41 -34.12
N PRO A 146 -6.40 -1.01 -35.11
CA PRO A 146 -6.63 -1.76 -36.34
C PRO A 146 -5.35 -1.96 -37.18
N ASP A 147 -4.39 -1.07 -37.05
CA ASP A 147 -3.09 -1.08 -37.74
C ASP A 147 -1.91 -1.25 -36.78
N GLN A 148 -2.17 -1.54 -35.50
CA GLN A 148 -1.15 -1.59 -34.44
C GLN A 148 -0.31 -0.31 -34.33
N SER A 149 -0.87 0.85 -34.70
CA SER A 149 -0.18 2.15 -34.63
C SER A 149 -0.12 2.75 -33.22
N VAL A 150 -0.81 2.17 -32.24
CA VAL A 150 -0.79 2.65 -30.86
C VAL A 150 -0.01 1.69 -29.97
N GLY A 151 1.04 2.19 -29.32
CA GLY A 151 1.80 1.46 -28.30
C GLY A 151 1.34 1.84 -26.89
N LEU A 152 1.35 0.89 -25.97
CA LEU A 152 1.12 1.14 -24.55
C LEU A 152 2.42 0.99 -23.77
N ILE A 153 2.74 2.03 -23.01
CA ILE A 153 3.65 1.95 -21.88
C ILE A 153 2.77 1.77 -20.65
N LYS A 154 2.82 0.57 -20.06
CA LYS A 154 2.18 0.20 -18.81
C LYS A 154 3.27 0.12 -17.76
N GLU A 155 3.18 0.95 -16.73
CA GLU A 155 4.07 0.89 -15.57
C GLU A 155 3.29 0.39 -14.35
N VAL A 156 3.90 -0.51 -13.58
CA VAL A 156 3.36 -1.00 -12.32
C VAL A 156 4.48 -0.96 -11.28
N ALA A 157 4.33 -0.15 -10.25
CA ALA A 157 5.29 -0.05 -9.16
C ALA A 157 4.63 -0.34 -7.82
N PHE A 158 5.29 -1.12 -6.97
CA PHE A 158 4.83 -1.48 -5.64
C PHE A 158 5.97 -1.32 -4.64
N ASP A 159 5.70 -0.74 -3.48
CA ASP A 159 6.70 -0.46 -2.42
C ASP A 159 6.41 -1.17 -1.09
N GLY A 160 5.53 -2.17 -1.11
CA GLY A 160 5.08 -2.87 0.10
C GLY A 160 3.74 -2.35 0.65
N ASN A 161 3.36 -1.09 0.36
CA ASN A 161 2.14 -0.48 0.88
C ASN A 161 1.29 0.19 -0.21
N GLN A 162 1.94 0.90 -1.13
CA GLN A 162 1.34 1.60 -2.25
C GLN A 162 1.61 0.83 -3.55
N LEU A 163 0.60 0.79 -4.41
CA LEU A 163 0.72 0.33 -5.79
C LEU A 163 0.42 1.50 -6.72
N VAL A 164 1.34 1.82 -7.62
CA VAL A 164 1.16 2.81 -8.68
C VAL A 164 1.01 2.08 -10.00
N ILE A 165 -0.07 2.37 -10.72
CA ILE A 165 -0.30 1.87 -12.07
C ILE A 165 -0.40 3.08 -12.99
N ALA A 166 0.49 3.17 -13.98
CA ALA A 166 0.49 4.24 -14.96
C ALA A 166 0.34 3.70 -16.38
N ASP A 167 -0.48 4.37 -17.17
CA ASP A 167 -0.75 4.03 -18.57
C ASP A 167 -0.43 5.26 -19.43
N ARG A 168 0.47 5.10 -20.39
CA ARG A 168 0.75 6.07 -21.45
C ARG A 168 0.55 5.41 -22.80
N LEU A 169 -0.23 6.06 -23.66
CA LEU A 169 -0.41 5.64 -25.05
C LEU A 169 0.49 6.46 -25.96
N LEU A 170 1.11 5.83 -26.94
CA LEU A 170 1.97 6.47 -27.93
C LEU A 170 1.49 6.16 -29.33
N ASN A 171 1.53 7.14 -30.23
CA ASN A 171 1.48 6.89 -31.66
C ASN A 171 2.85 6.37 -32.12
N LEU A 172 2.94 5.13 -32.58
CA LEU A 172 4.21 4.50 -32.96
C LEU A 172 4.81 5.05 -34.26
N ASN A 173 4.02 5.74 -35.09
CA ASN A 173 4.52 6.35 -36.32
C ASN A 173 5.17 7.71 -36.06
N THR A 174 4.64 8.49 -35.10
CA THR A 174 5.14 9.84 -34.79
C THR A 174 5.97 9.88 -33.51
N GLY A 175 5.82 8.90 -32.61
CA GLY A 175 6.39 8.88 -31.26
C GLY A 175 5.64 9.77 -30.26
N GLU A 176 4.58 10.45 -30.68
CA GLU A 176 3.86 11.42 -29.84
C GLU A 176 2.86 10.73 -28.89
N PRO A 177 2.59 11.32 -27.70
CA PRO A 177 1.53 10.86 -26.81
C PRO A 177 0.16 10.81 -27.49
N HIS A 178 -0.57 9.72 -27.29
CA HIS A 178 -1.94 9.53 -27.75
C HIS A 178 -2.92 9.74 -26.59
N GLY A 179 -3.13 11.00 -26.20
CA GLY A 179 -3.95 11.38 -25.06
C GLY A 179 -3.14 11.71 -23.81
N GLU A 180 -3.83 11.84 -22.68
CA GLU A 180 -3.22 12.12 -21.38
C GLU A 180 -2.75 10.84 -20.68
N ASP A 181 -1.63 10.93 -19.97
CA ASP A 181 -1.14 9.86 -19.11
C ASP A 181 -2.14 9.60 -17.97
N GLN A 182 -2.47 8.33 -17.73
CA GLN A 182 -3.34 7.93 -16.62
C GLN A 182 -2.49 7.35 -15.51
N ILE A 183 -2.42 8.03 -14.36
CA ILE A 183 -1.67 7.55 -13.20
C ILE A 183 -2.64 7.29 -12.07
N HIS A 184 -2.66 6.04 -11.59
CA HIS A 184 -3.47 5.62 -10.47
C HIS A 184 -2.58 5.20 -9.31
N ARG A 185 -2.73 5.90 -8.17
CA ARG A 185 -2.05 5.56 -6.92
C ARG A 185 -3.03 4.86 -6.00
N PHE A 186 -2.75 3.61 -5.68
CA PHE A 186 -3.55 2.74 -4.84
C PHE A 186 -2.85 2.50 -3.51
N VAL A 187 -3.58 2.60 -2.41
CA VAL A 187 -3.08 2.26 -1.07
C VAL A 187 -3.86 1.07 -0.54
N ARG A 188 -3.16 0.13 0.08
CA ARG A 188 -3.76 -1.06 0.67
C ARG A 188 -4.81 -0.63 1.72
N VAL A 189 -6.03 -1.15 1.59
CA VAL A 189 -7.09 -0.99 2.58
C VAL A 189 -6.73 -1.84 3.79
N GLN A 190 -6.59 -1.18 4.93
CA GLN A 190 -6.36 -1.83 6.20
C GLN A 190 -7.66 -1.88 7.01
N SER A 191 -7.85 -2.99 7.73
CA SER A 191 -8.94 -3.15 8.68
C SER A 191 -8.47 -2.75 10.06
N TYR A 192 -9.27 -1.96 10.76
CA TYR A 192 -9.02 -1.60 12.14
C TYR A 192 -10.14 -2.18 13.00
N SER A 193 -9.80 -2.68 14.18
CA SER A 193 -10.77 -3.03 15.21
C SER A 193 -10.59 -2.14 16.43
N GLY A 194 -11.67 -1.91 17.18
CA GLY A 194 -11.55 -0.96 18.28
C GLY A 194 -12.71 -0.91 19.25
N TRP A 195 -12.66 0.15 20.04
CA TRP A 195 -13.66 0.48 21.03
C TRP A 195 -13.98 1.97 20.93
N ALA A 196 -15.19 2.31 21.36
CA ALA A 196 -15.64 3.68 21.50
C ALA A 196 -16.43 3.83 22.79
N GLY A 197 -16.34 5.00 23.42
CA GLY A 197 -17.15 5.38 24.56
C GLY A 197 -17.77 6.74 24.33
N ARG A 198 -19.08 6.88 24.60
CA ARG A 198 -19.76 8.17 24.64
C ARG A 198 -20.28 8.42 26.05
N ARG A 199 -20.09 9.64 26.55
CA ARG A 199 -20.57 10.06 27.86
C ARG A 199 -21.99 10.60 27.75
N GLU A 200 -22.89 10.04 28.55
CA GLU A 200 -24.28 10.47 28.69
C GLU A 200 -24.58 10.83 30.16
N PRO A 201 -25.74 11.44 30.46
CA PRO A 201 -26.12 11.76 31.85
C PRO A 201 -26.07 10.55 32.81
N GLY A 202 -26.30 9.34 32.30
CA GLY A 202 -26.26 8.08 33.07
C GLY A 202 -24.88 7.44 33.19
N GLY A 203 -23.84 7.98 32.55
CA GLY A 203 -22.48 7.41 32.55
C GLY A 203 -21.93 7.18 31.14
N TRP A 204 -20.87 6.37 31.05
CA TRP A 204 -20.28 6.00 29.77
C TRP A 204 -21.02 4.82 29.16
N ARG A 205 -21.45 4.94 27.91
CA ARG A 205 -21.88 3.82 27.07
C ARG A 205 -20.74 3.42 26.14
N LEU A 206 -20.55 2.12 25.94
CA LEU A 206 -19.39 1.56 25.27
C LEU A 206 -19.79 0.70 24.08
N ALA A 207 -19.17 0.96 22.93
CA ALA A 207 -19.11 0.07 21.78
C ALA A 207 -17.75 -0.66 21.78
N ARG A 208 -17.75 -1.96 21.49
CA ARG A 208 -16.54 -2.80 21.45
C ARG A 208 -16.59 -3.73 20.25
N ASP A 209 -15.41 -4.21 19.86
CA ASP A 209 -15.24 -5.29 18.88
C ASP A 209 -15.84 -5.00 17.50
N PHE A 210 -16.02 -3.73 17.16
CA PHE A 210 -16.39 -3.31 15.82
C PHE A 210 -15.15 -3.24 14.92
N SER A 211 -15.37 -3.35 13.61
CA SER A 211 -14.33 -3.21 12.60
C SER A 211 -14.64 -2.06 11.64
N LEU A 212 -13.62 -1.32 11.25
CA LEU A 212 -13.71 -0.19 10.32
C LEU A 212 -12.59 -0.31 9.27
N GLN A 213 -12.92 0.03 8.03
CA GLN A 213 -11.99 0.05 6.91
C GLN A 213 -12.09 1.39 6.21
N ALA A 214 -11.00 1.83 5.58
CA ALA A 214 -11.04 3.00 4.72
C ALA A 214 -12.07 2.81 3.58
N GLY A 215 -12.86 3.85 3.31
CA GLY A 215 -13.95 3.84 2.33
C GLY A 215 -15.32 3.41 2.91
N ASN A 216 -15.39 3.04 4.19
CA ASN A 216 -16.62 2.64 4.85
C ASN A 216 -16.97 3.58 6.00
N ALA A 217 -18.27 3.65 6.30
CA ALA A 217 -18.82 4.26 7.50
C ALA A 217 -19.61 3.22 8.30
N ILE A 218 -19.63 3.35 9.63
CA ILE A 218 -20.40 2.50 10.54
C ILE A 218 -21.09 3.36 11.59
N THR A 219 -22.30 2.96 11.99
CA THR A 219 -22.95 3.50 13.19
C THR A 219 -22.50 2.69 14.39
N LEU A 220 -22.08 3.38 15.45
CA LEU A 220 -21.63 2.72 16.68
C LEU A 220 -22.82 2.26 17.51
N GLU A 221 -22.78 1.02 17.97
CA GLU A 221 -23.77 0.42 18.85
C GLU A 221 -23.11 -0.08 20.13
N ASP A 222 -23.80 0.04 21.26
CA ASP A 222 -23.35 -0.58 22.51
C ASP A 222 -23.62 -2.09 22.54
N ILE A 223 -23.23 -2.74 23.64
CA ILE A 223 -23.40 -4.19 23.81
C ILE A 223 -24.87 -4.65 23.79
N ALA A 224 -25.83 -3.74 24.00
CA ALA A 224 -27.25 -4.04 23.92
C ALA A 224 -27.81 -3.83 22.49
N GLY A 225 -26.95 -3.49 21.51
CA GLY A 225 -27.35 -3.16 20.14
C GLY A 225 -28.03 -1.79 20.03
N MET A 226 -27.88 -0.93 21.04
CA MET A 226 -28.45 0.42 20.98
C MET A 226 -27.42 1.38 20.42
N ALA A 227 -27.82 2.20 19.45
CA ALA A 227 -26.95 3.20 18.85
C ALA A 227 -26.37 4.15 19.93
N LEU A 228 -25.09 4.49 19.77
CA LEU A 228 -24.41 5.54 20.54
C LEU A 228 -24.67 6.93 19.95
N GLY A 229 -25.38 7.03 18.82
CA GLY A 229 -25.63 8.29 18.10
C GLY A 229 -24.38 8.91 17.48
N VAL A 230 -23.38 8.08 17.18
CA VAL A 230 -22.14 8.49 16.52
C VAL A 230 -21.87 7.55 15.35
N ASP A 231 -21.64 8.15 14.18
CA ASP A 231 -21.15 7.45 12.99
C ASP A 231 -19.64 7.66 12.87
N LEU A 232 -18.91 6.59 12.59
CA LEU A 232 -17.50 6.64 12.25
C LEU A 232 -17.30 6.43 10.77
N GLU A 233 -16.50 7.30 10.18
CA GLU A 233 -16.06 7.20 8.80
C GLU A 233 -14.54 7.17 8.74
N MET A 234 -14.00 6.27 7.93
CA MET A 234 -12.56 6.21 7.68
C MET A 234 -12.29 6.40 6.19
N GLU A 235 -11.37 7.29 5.84
CA GLU A 235 -11.05 7.62 4.45
C GLU A 235 -9.56 7.80 4.22
N LEU A 236 -9.11 7.50 3.01
CA LEU A 236 -7.79 7.86 2.52
C LEU A 236 -7.88 9.19 1.77
N ILE A 237 -7.07 10.15 2.19
CA ILE A 237 -7.06 11.49 1.61
C ILE A 237 -5.66 11.88 1.14
N SER A 238 -5.55 12.47 -0.05
CA SER A 238 -4.32 13.11 -0.50
C SER A 238 -4.26 14.53 0.06
N LEU A 239 -3.10 14.91 0.61
CA LEU A 239 -2.80 16.26 1.07
C LEU A 239 -2.50 17.17 -0.12
N ARG A 240 -2.98 18.41 -0.07
CA ARG A 240 -2.81 19.39 -1.16
C ARG A 240 -1.34 19.55 -1.53
N ASP A 241 -1.06 19.54 -2.83
CA ASP A 241 0.26 19.78 -3.42
C ASP A 241 1.34 18.78 -2.98
N SER A 242 0.92 17.63 -2.43
CA SER A 242 1.81 16.54 -2.07
C SER A 242 1.24 15.20 -2.56
N ASP A 243 2.13 14.31 -2.98
CA ASP A 243 1.79 12.90 -3.22
C ASP A 243 1.52 12.13 -1.91
N GLN A 244 1.50 12.80 -0.75
CA GLN A 244 1.27 12.18 0.54
C GLN A 244 -0.21 11.84 0.73
N ILE A 245 -0.46 10.56 1.03
CA ILE A 245 -1.77 10.03 1.38
C ILE A 245 -1.80 9.84 2.89
N ILE A 246 -2.86 10.33 3.54
CA ILE A 246 -3.10 10.15 4.98
C ILE A 246 -4.43 9.45 5.21
N LEU A 247 -4.51 8.71 6.30
CA LEU A 247 -5.75 8.12 6.81
C LEU A 247 -6.47 9.15 7.67
N ARG A 248 -7.74 9.40 7.40
CA ARG A 248 -8.61 10.26 8.20
C ARG A 248 -9.68 9.42 8.88
N LEU A 249 -9.81 9.58 10.20
CA LEU A 249 -10.94 9.09 10.98
C LEU A 249 -11.83 10.29 11.31
N SER A 250 -13.12 10.20 11.00
CA SER A 250 -14.13 11.21 11.31
C SER A 250 -15.20 10.59 12.21
N ALA A 251 -15.61 11.34 13.24
CA ALA A 251 -16.78 11.02 14.05
C ALA A 251 -17.86 12.05 13.78
N MET A 252 -19.05 11.59 13.38
CA MET A 252 -20.20 12.43 13.05
C MET A 252 -21.35 12.11 14.01
N ASP A 253 -22.14 13.11 14.35
CA ASP A 253 -23.40 12.90 15.04
C ASP A 253 -24.42 12.29 14.09
N THR A 254 -24.97 11.12 14.44
CA THR A 254 -25.83 10.33 13.53
C THR A 254 -27.14 11.06 13.19
N GLU A 255 -27.68 11.89 14.10
CA GLU A 255 -28.96 12.57 13.88
C GLU A 255 -28.79 13.81 12.99
N THR A 256 -27.78 14.62 13.29
CA THR A 256 -27.57 15.92 12.63
C THR A 256 -26.63 15.86 11.43
N GLY A 257 -25.83 14.79 11.31
CA GLY A 257 -24.73 14.69 10.36
C GLY A 257 -23.57 15.64 10.68
N GLN A 258 -23.57 16.29 11.85
CA GLN A 258 -22.53 17.24 12.22
C GLN A 258 -21.21 16.53 12.54
N LEU A 259 -20.10 17.02 12.00
CA LEU A 259 -18.77 16.56 12.38
C LEU A 259 -18.48 16.92 13.84
N LEU A 260 -18.27 15.90 14.67
CA LEU A 260 -17.90 16.03 16.09
C LEU A 260 -16.40 16.20 16.26
N ALA A 261 -15.61 15.32 15.61
CA ALA A 261 -14.16 15.36 15.62
C ALA A 261 -13.54 14.58 14.47
N GLN A 262 -12.26 14.83 14.25
CA GLN A 262 -11.45 14.13 13.25
C GLN A 262 -10.01 13.94 13.74
N SER A 263 -9.36 12.89 13.28
CA SER A 263 -7.93 12.64 13.47
C SER A 263 -7.31 12.08 12.19
N TRP A 264 -5.98 12.16 12.14
CA TRP A 264 -5.21 11.72 10.99
C TRP A 264 -4.06 10.84 11.44
N ALA A 265 -3.68 9.90 10.57
CA ALA A 265 -2.51 9.05 10.74
C ALA A 265 -1.92 8.67 9.38
N ASP A 266 -0.74 8.06 9.39
CA ASP A 266 -0.22 7.39 8.20
C ASP A 266 -1.12 6.21 7.81
N PRO A 267 -1.29 5.87 6.52
CA PRO A 267 -2.15 4.77 6.08
C PRO A 267 -1.82 3.39 6.66
N GLY A 268 -0.60 3.20 7.18
CA GLY A 268 -0.14 1.98 7.84
C GLY A 268 0.07 2.13 9.36
N ALA A 269 -0.49 3.15 10.00
CA ALA A 269 -0.36 3.34 11.43
C ALA A 269 -0.96 2.15 12.21
N GLU A 270 -0.26 1.70 13.27
CA GLU A 270 -0.76 0.59 14.09
C GLU A 270 -2.01 0.95 14.90
N ALA A 271 -2.27 2.24 15.10
CA ALA A 271 -3.42 2.74 15.83
C ALA A 271 -3.83 4.15 15.38
N ILE A 272 -5.13 4.45 15.52
CA ILE A 272 -5.72 5.78 15.31
C ILE A 272 -6.88 5.96 16.30
N GLY A 273 -7.17 7.18 16.73
CA GLY A 273 -8.21 7.41 17.73
C GLY A 273 -8.64 8.86 17.88
N LEU A 274 -9.59 9.08 18.78
CA LEU A 274 -10.15 10.39 19.16
C LEU A 274 -10.30 10.45 20.68
N ALA A 275 -10.05 11.63 21.26
CA ALA A 275 -10.12 11.84 22.71
C ALA A 275 -10.79 13.19 23.04
N LEU A 276 -12.11 13.23 22.95
CA LEU A 276 -12.95 14.34 23.43
C LEU A 276 -13.43 14.10 24.87
N PRO A 277 -13.89 15.14 25.58
CA PRO A 277 -14.44 15.00 26.94
C PRO A 277 -15.64 14.04 27.04
N ASP A 278 -16.45 13.95 25.99
CA ASP A 278 -17.69 13.18 25.89
C ASP A 278 -17.65 12.05 24.86
N LEU A 279 -16.55 11.90 24.11
CA LEU A 279 -16.36 10.86 23.12
C LEU A 279 -14.90 10.39 23.09
N GLN A 280 -14.67 9.10 23.30
CA GLN A 280 -13.35 8.48 23.19
C GLN A 280 -13.39 7.32 22.22
N ILE A 281 -12.38 7.21 21.36
CA ILE A 281 -12.29 6.16 20.34
C ILE A 281 -10.86 5.69 20.24
N GLY A 282 -10.66 4.37 20.27
CA GLY A 282 -9.37 3.74 20.04
C GLY A 282 -9.49 2.61 19.05
N LEU A 283 -8.82 2.75 17.90
CA LEU A 283 -8.74 1.75 16.86
C LEU A 283 -7.31 1.23 16.74
N LYS A 284 -7.18 -0.08 16.50
CA LYS A 284 -5.90 -0.76 16.25
C LYS A 284 -5.96 -1.53 14.95
N LEU A 285 -4.84 -1.57 14.23
CA LEU A 285 -4.70 -2.34 13.02
C LEU A 285 -4.97 -3.82 13.29
N LEU A 286 -5.91 -4.40 12.56
CA LEU A 286 -6.19 -5.82 12.57
C LEU A 286 -5.12 -6.53 11.74
N ARG A 287 -4.24 -7.28 12.42
CA ARG A 287 -3.24 -8.12 11.78
C ARG A 287 -3.91 -9.43 11.34
N ASN A 288 -4.12 -9.57 10.04
CA ASN A 288 -4.59 -10.80 9.41
C ASN A 288 -3.46 -11.84 9.29
#